data_AF-A0A6U4QLW3-F1
#
_entry.id   AF-A0A6U4QLW3-F1
#
_cell.length_a   1.000
_cell.length_b   1.000
_cell.length_c   1.000
_cell.angle_alpha   90.00
_cell.angle_beta   90.00
_cell.angle_gamma   90.00
#
_symmetry.space_group_name_H-M   'P 1'
#
loop_
_entity.id
_entity.type
_entity.pdbx_description
1 polymer ?
#
loop_
_entity_poly.entity_id
_entity_poly.type
_entity_poly.pdbx_seq_one_letter_code
_entity_poly.pdbx_strand_id
1 'polypeptide(L)'
;MSCCDCCAVRAEPCAAYHKGVEGYFTCPGPECSASGVAWGTGPYTADSCVCKAARHAGAIGPNGGTFRVSMAPGQSTYGGSTEHGTTTQPYGRYDISIKITKA
;
A
#
# COMPACT_ATOMS: atom_id res chain seq x y z
N MET A 1 12.21 -6.75 8.72
CA MET A 1 10.82 -7.10 8.38
C MET A 1 10.42 -6.29 7.17
N SER A 2 10.29 -6.96 6.02
CA SER A 2 9.86 -6.34 4.78
C SER A 2 8.35 -6.15 4.80
N CYS A 3 7.83 -5.22 3.99
CA CYS A 3 6.39 -5.12 3.80
C CYS A 3 5.77 -6.47 3.34
N CYS A 4 6.56 -7.27 2.64
CA CYS A 4 6.17 -8.60 2.15
C CYS A 4 5.94 -9.66 3.23
N ASP A 5 6.51 -9.50 4.44
CA ASP A 5 6.31 -10.46 5.53
C ASP A 5 4.91 -10.33 6.16
N CYS A 6 4.17 -9.28 5.79
CA CYS A 6 3.03 -8.80 6.54
C CYS A 6 1.69 -8.89 5.78
N CYS A 7 1.68 -8.99 4.45
CA CYS A 7 0.44 -9.23 3.72
C CYS A 7 0.12 -10.73 3.74
N ALA A 8 -0.73 -11.16 4.66
CA ALA A 8 -1.31 -12.49 4.66
C ALA A 8 -2.43 -12.56 3.61
N VAL A 9 -2.06 -12.52 2.33
CA VAL A 9 -2.98 -12.93 1.28
C VAL A 9 -3.21 -14.43 1.49
N ARG A 10 -4.46 -14.89 1.46
CA ARG A 10 -4.73 -16.32 1.42
C ARG A 10 -3.96 -16.91 0.23
N ALA A 11 -2.98 -17.76 0.56
CA ALA A 11 -2.26 -18.68 -0.30
C ALA A 11 -1.30 -18.13 -1.38
N GLU A 12 -0.97 -16.85 -1.47
CA GLU A 12 0.05 -16.40 -2.45
C GLU A 12 1.12 -15.49 -1.80
N PRO A 13 2.42 -15.78 -2.02
CA PRO A 13 3.50 -15.01 -1.44
C PRO A 13 3.46 -13.56 -1.91
N CYS A 14 3.74 -12.61 -1.02
CA CYS A 14 3.91 -11.19 -1.34
C CYS A 14 4.93 -10.91 -2.46
N ALA A 15 5.71 -11.90 -2.89
CA ALA A 15 6.52 -11.85 -4.11
C ALA A 15 5.69 -11.60 -5.39
N ALA A 16 4.38 -11.88 -5.40
CA ALA A 16 3.49 -11.52 -6.51
C ALA A 16 3.11 -10.02 -6.54
N TYR A 17 3.40 -9.27 -5.48
CA TYR A 17 2.95 -7.89 -5.31
C TYR A 17 3.69 -6.88 -6.21
N HIS A 18 4.89 -7.22 -6.68
CA HIS A 18 5.75 -6.33 -7.48
C HIS A 18 5.21 -5.99 -8.89
N LYS A 19 3.97 -6.35 -9.24
CA LYS A 19 3.43 -6.21 -10.60
C LYS A 19 2.02 -5.63 -10.68
N GLY A 20 1.60 -4.80 -9.72
CA GLY A 20 0.33 -4.09 -9.83
C GLY A 20 -0.86 -5.04 -9.97
N VAL A 21 -1.14 -5.85 -8.96
CA VAL A 21 -2.31 -6.74 -9.03
C VAL A 21 -3.49 -6.05 -8.35
N GLU A 22 -4.60 -5.89 -9.07
CA GLU A 22 -5.86 -5.44 -8.48
C GLU A 22 -6.48 -6.56 -7.65
N GLY A 23 -7.06 -6.22 -6.49
CA GLY A 23 -7.66 -7.24 -5.64
C GLY A 23 -7.99 -6.75 -4.24
N TYR A 24 -8.50 -7.68 -3.42
CA TYR A 24 -8.74 -7.46 -2.01
C TYR A 24 -7.57 -8.00 -1.20
N PHE A 25 -7.10 -7.21 -0.25
CA PHE A 25 -5.96 -7.52 0.60
C PHE A 25 -6.34 -7.33 2.05
N THR A 26 -5.76 -8.14 2.93
CA THR A 26 -5.99 -8.08 4.37
C THR A 26 -4.65 -7.96 5.09
N CYS A 27 -4.53 -6.96 5.96
CA CYS A 27 -3.36 -6.76 6.79
C CYS A 27 -3.64 -7.21 8.23
N PRO A 28 -2.81 -8.12 8.80
CA PRO A 28 -2.88 -8.50 10.19
C PRO A 28 -2.27 -7.38 11.06
N GLY A 29 -3.09 -6.78 11.91
CA GLY A 29 -2.64 -5.99 13.05
C GLY A 29 -1.85 -4.68 12.77
N PRO A 30 -1.52 -3.95 13.86
CA PRO A 30 -0.77 -2.70 13.82
C PRO A 30 0.68 -2.86 13.33
N GLU A 31 1.33 -3.98 13.63
CA GLU A 31 2.73 -4.26 13.31
C GLU A 31 3.02 -4.22 11.80
N CYS A 32 2.05 -4.65 10.99
CA CYS A 32 2.16 -4.69 9.54
C CYS A 32 1.84 -3.36 8.86
N SER A 33 1.15 -2.47 9.55
CA SER A 33 0.81 -1.14 9.03
C SER A 33 1.92 -0.11 9.29
N ALA A 34 2.84 -0.40 10.22
CA ALA A 34 3.95 0.46 10.58
C ALA A 34 5.26 0.13 9.84
N SER A 35 5.37 -1.08 9.30
CA SER A 35 6.58 -1.57 8.63
C SER A 35 6.58 -1.28 7.12
N GLY A 36 7.78 -1.16 6.55
CA GLY A 36 7.97 -0.81 5.14
C GLY A 36 7.84 0.69 4.85
N VAL A 37 8.13 1.05 3.60
CA VAL A 37 7.94 2.41 3.08
C VAL A 37 6.73 2.37 2.14
N ALA A 38 6.04 3.49 2.01
CA ALA A 38 4.96 3.68 1.05
C ALA A 38 5.24 5.01 0.36
N TRP A 39 4.97 5.08 -0.94
CA TRP A 39 5.39 6.19 -1.77
C TRP A 39 4.17 6.76 -2.49
N GLY A 40 3.98 8.07 -2.40
CA GLY A 40 2.79 8.73 -2.94
C GLY A 40 1.67 8.97 -1.95
N THR A 41 0.62 9.61 -2.44
CA THR A 41 -0.53 10.09 -1.66
C THR A 41 -1.81 9.96 -2.51
N GLY A 42 -2.15 8.71 -2.85
CA GLY A 42 -3.40 8.39 -3.56
C GLY A 42 -3.46 8.93 -5.00
N PRO A 43 -2.48 8.63 -5.86
CA PRO A 43 -1.98 7.26 -6.02
C PRO A 43 -0.63 6.97 -5.38
N TYR A 44 -0.38 5.68 -5.16
CA TYR A 44 0.88 5.14 -4.67
C TYR A 44 1.63 4.42 -5.79
N THR A 45 2.94 4.29 -5.68
CA THR A 45 3.71 3.45 -6.62
C THR A 45 3.38 1.97 -6.38
N ALA A 46 3.44 1.13 -7.42
CA ALA A 46 3.10 -0.30 -7.28
C ALA A 46 4.08 -1.11 -6.40
N ASP A 47 5.28 -0.58 -6.13
CA ASP A 47 6.22 -1.15 -5.16
C ASP A 47 5.97 -0.68 -3.71
N SER A 48 4.92 0.13 -3.49
CA SER A 48 4.57 0.61 -2.17
C SER A 48 4.12 -0.48 -1.21
N CYS A 49 4.46 -0.31 0.07
CA CYS A 49 3.92 -1.18 1.10
C CYS A 49 2.43 -0.96 1.29
N VAL A 50 1.60 -1.94 0.94
CA VAL A 50 0.16 -1.71 0.83
C VAL A 50 -0.60 -1.70 2.14
N CYS A 51 -0.12 -2.35 3.18
CA CYS A 51 -0.66 -2.18 4.53
C CYS A 51 -0.46 -0.74 5.01
N LYS A 52 0.74 -0.20 4.78
CA LYS A 52 1.08 1.18 5.14
C LYS A 52 0.32 2.19 4.29
N ALA A 53 0.27 1.96 2.98
CA ALA A 53 -0.48 2.81 2.06
C ALA A 53 -2.00 2.73 2.34
N ALA A 54 -2.54 1.57 2.74
CA ALA A 54 -3.95 1.43 3.12
C ALA A 54 -4.27 2.18 4.41
N ARG A 55 -3.38 2.17 5.39
CA ARG A 55 -3.52 2.96 6.61
C ARG A 55 -3.40 4.45 6.31
N HIS A 56 -2.43 4.85 5.49
CA HIS A 56 -2.31 6.24 5.02
C HIS A 56 -3.56 6.67 4.25
N ALA A 57 -4.14 5.81 3.40
CA ALA A 57 -5.38 6.11 2.67
C ALA A 57 -6.63 6.11 3.56
N GLY A 58 -6.51 5.76 4.84
CA GLY A 58 -7.65 5.58 5.74
C GLY A 58 -8.56 4.39 5.39
N ALA A 59 -8.12 3.50 4.50
CA ALA A 59 -8.87 2.31 4.11
C ALA A 59 -8.93 1.26 5.24
N ILE A 60 -7.90 1.23 6.09
CA ILE A 60 -7.83 0.38 7.30
C ILE A 60 -7.42 1.20 8.53
N GLY A 61 -7.80 0.71 9.70
CA GLY A 61 -7.44 1.32 10.99
C GLY A 61 -6.13 0.79 11.57
N PRO A 62 -5.77 1.21 12.80
CA PRO A 62 -4.55 0.73 13.48
C PRO A 62 -4.58 -0.77 13.76
N ASN A 63 -5.74 -1.41 13.83
CA ASN A 63 -5.87 -2.84 14.07
C ASN A 63 -5.76 -3.70 12.79
N GLY A 64 -5.45 -3.08 11.64
CA GLY A 64 -5.49 -3.74 10.34
C GLY A 64 -6.91 -3.79 9.76
N GLY A 65 -7.12 -4.68 8.79
CA GLY A 65 -8.40 -4.84 8.09
C GLY A 65 -8.25 -5.23 6.62
N THR A 66 -9.39 -5.36 5.95
CA THR A 66 -9.46 -5.65 4.51
C THR A 66 -9.65 -4.36 3.72
N PHE A 67 -8.95 -4.23 2.61
CA PHE A 67 -9.02 -3.11 1.69
C PHE A 67 -8.91 -3.60 0.24
N ARG A 68 -9.25 -2.73 -0.70
CA ARG A 68 -9.15 -3.02 -2.13
C ARG A 68 -8.06 -2.18 -2.77
N VAL A 69 -7.31 -2.82 -3.65
CA VAL A 69 -6.27 -2.19 -4.46
C VAL A 69 -6.72 -2.23 -5.92
N SER A 70 -6.55 -1.11 -6.61
CA SER A 70 -6.84 -0.94 -8.03
C SER A 70 -5.62 -0.35 -8.72
N MET A 71 -5.34 -0.77 -9.94
CA MET A 71 -4.25 -0.26 -10.75
C MET A 71 -4.64 1.07 -11.36
N ALA A 72 -3.64 1.89 -11.59
CA ALA A 72 -3.75 3.11 -12.36
C ALA A 72 -2.48 3.31 -13.20
N PRO A 73 -2.56 4.09 -14.29
CA PRO A 73 -1.37 4.53 -15.00
C PRO A 73 -0.39 5.19 -14.03
N GLY A 74 0.89 4.86 -14.16
CA GLY A 74 1.95 5.48 -13.39
C GLY A 74 2.05 7.00 -13.60
N GLN A 75 2.57 7.69 -12.59
CA GLN A 75 2.80 9.13 -12.64
C GLN A 75 4.28 9.49 -12.77
N SER A 76 4.52 10.68 -13.31
CA SER A 76 5.87 11.27 -13.40
C SER A 76 6.41 11.70 -12.04
N THR A 77 5.54 11.97 -11.06
CA THR A 77 5.89 12.39 -9.70
C THR A 77 4.83 11.92 -8.72
N TYR A 78 5.25 11.65 -7.48
CA TYR A 78 4.39 11.26 -6.37
C TYR A 78 4.74 12.12 -5.16
N GLY A 79 3.75 12.78 -4.56
CA GLY A 79 3.92 13.54 -3.31
C GLY A 79 3.96 12.62 -2.09
N GLY A 80 4.81 12.93 -1.11
CA GLY A 80 4.75 12.29 0.21
C GLY A 80 3.92 13.13 1.17
N SER A 81 3.14 12.48 2.02
CA SER A 81 2.34 13.17 3.04
C SER A 81 2.23 12.34 4.32
N THR A 82 1.68 12.94 5.38
CA THR A 82 1.28 12.20 6.57
C THR A 82 -0.22 12.28 6.73
N GLU A 83 -0.90 11.15 6.59
CA GLU A 83 -2.34 11.02 6.72
C GLU A 83 -2.68 9.83 7.62
N HIS A 84 -3.75 9.94 8.41
CA HIS A 84 -4.21 8.88 9.31
C HIS A 84 -3.10 8.30 10.23
N GLY A 85 -2.19 9.18 10.67
CA GLY A 85 -1.04 8.82 11.52
C GLY A 85 0.04 8.00 10.82
N THR A 86 0.05 7.96 9.48
CA THR A 86 1.00 7.22 8.66
C THR A 86 1.67 8.14 7.66
N THR A 87 2.99 8.11 7.57
CA THR A 87 3.76 8.95 6.63
C THR A 87 4.18 8.13 5.41
N THR A 88 3.93 8.68 4.22
CA THR A 88 4.46 8.21 2.94
C THR A 88 5.59 9.13 2.47
N GLN A 89 6.44 8.60 1.59
CA GLN A 89 7.54 9.34 1.01
C GLN A 89 7.19 9.83 -0.40
N PRO A 90 7.76 10.96 -0.85
CA PRO A 90 7.66 11.34 -2.24
C PRO A 90 8.47 10.37 -3.11
N TYR A 91 8.09 10.27 -4.38
CA TYR A 91 8.83 9.49 -5.37
C TYR A 91 8.78 10.14 -6.75
N GLY A 92 9.76 9.76 -7.59
CA GLY A 92 9.84 10.23 -8.97
C GLY A 92 8.95 9.46 -9.91
N ARG A 93 9.30 9.46 -11.21
CA ARG A 93 8.56 8.75 -12.25
C ARG A 93 8.52 7.26 -11.95
N TYR A 94 7.32 6.69 -12.02
CA TYR A 94 7.10 5.25 -11.87
C TYR A 94 6.00 4.80 -12.81
N ASP A 95 6.17 3.66 -13.48
CA ASP A 95 5.34 3.26 -14.61
C ASP A 95 3.95 2.72 -14.23
N ILE A 96 3.78 2.25 -12.98
CA ILE A 96 2.52 1.68 -12.49
C ILE A 96 2.12 2.30 -11.15
N SER A 97 0.93 2.88 -11.10
CA SER A 97 0.32 3.35 -9.86
C SER A 97 -0.67 2.34 -9.30
N ILE A 98 -0.87 2.39 -7.99
CA ILE A 98 -1.96 1.71 -7.30
C ILE A 98 -2.80 2.73 -6.51
N LYS A 99 -4.11 2.48 -6.47
CA LYS A 99 -5.09 3.19 -5.67
C LYS A 99 -5.61 2.26 -4.61
N ILE A 100 -5.73 2.78 -3.39
CA ILE A 100 -6.25 2.02 -2.26
C ILE A 100 -7.59 2.60 -1.85
N THR A 101 -8.56 1.72 -1.70
CA THR A 101 -9.92 2.06 -1.28
C THR A 101 -10.35 1.10 -0.17
N LYS A 102 -11.26 1.57 0.68
CA LYS A 102 -11.91 0.70 1.67
C LYS A 102 -12.69 -0.40 0.94
N ALA A 103 -12.62 -1.63 1.45
CA ALA A 103 -13.38 -2.77 0.93
C ALA A 103 -14.88 -2.61 1.18
#